data_AF-A0A2K8V831-F1
#
_entry.id   AF-A0A2K8V831-F1
#
_cell.length_a   1.000
_cell.length_b   1.000
_cell.length_c   1.000
_cell.angle_alpha   90.00
_cell.angle_beta   90.00
_cell.angle_gamma   90.00
#
_symmetry.space_group_name_H-M   'P 1'
#
loop_
_entity.id
_entity.type
_entity.pdbx_description
1 polymer ?
#
loop_
_entity_poly.entity_id
_entity_poly.type
_entity_poly.pdbx_seq_one_letter_code
_entity_poly.pdbx_strand_id
1 'polypeptide(L)'
;MIKVKVLGKSYGLKFGYGALRNVCQHYGYNKVSGYDKLVKELKLDKMDDPSFEQLDFIGNLIISGIKSHTPDVQVNSDDVITSVLKSDIDISIVMREFSSSLPNNKVEPKKGGK
;
A
#
# COMPACT_ATOMS: atom_id res chain seq x y z
N MET A 1 -8.91 1.08 11.59
CA MET A 1 -7.65 0.30 11.59
C MET A 1 -7.95 -1.03 10.92
N ILE A 2 -7.40 -1.25 9.72
CA ILE A 2 -7.60 -2.48 8.95
C ILE A 2 -6.78 -3.60 9.61
N LYS A 3 -7.33 -4.81 9.65
CA LYS A 3 -6.59 -6.01 10.05
C LYS A 3 -6.52 -6.94 8.85
N VAL A 4 -5.35 -7.51 8.60
CA VAL A 4 -5.15 -8.56 7.59
C VAL A 4 -4.79 -9.85 8.29
N LYS A 5 -5.41 -10.96 7.88
CA LYS A 5 -5.08 -12.28 8.40
C LYS A 5 -4.14 -12.94 7.42
N VAL A 6 -2.93 -13.30 7.85
CA VAL A 6 -1.90 -13.95 7.02
C VAL A 6 -1.47 -15.22 7.74
N LEU A 7 -1.57 -16.37 7.08
CA LEU A 7 -1.24 -17.69 7.66
C LEU A 7 -1.85 -17.94 9.05
N GLY A 8 -3.12 -17.55 9.23
CA GLY A 8 -3.84 -17.72 10.50
C GLY A 8 -3.59 -16.64 11.55
N LYS A 9 -2.57 -15.79 11.39
CA LYS A 9 -2.24 -14.70 12.31
C LYS A 9 -2.86 -13.39 11.85
N SER A 10 -3.38 -12.60 12.79
CA SER A 10 -3.97 -11.29 12.51
C SER A 10 -2.94 -10.18 12.71
N TYR A 11 -2.77 -9.35 11.70
CA TYR A 11 -1.83 -8.23 11.70
C TYR A 11 -2.58 -6.91 11.54
N GLY A 12 -2.19 -5.90 12.31
CA GLY A 12 -2.68 -4.54 12.15
C GLY A 12 -2.00 -3.85 10.99
N LEU A 13 -2.77 -3.19 10.14
CA LEU A 13 -2.24 -2.33 9.09
C LEU A 13 -2.24 -0.87 9.53
N LYS A 14 -1.06 -0.24 9.43
CA LYS A 14 -0.90 1.19 9.65
C LYS A 14 -0.23 1.81 8.43
N PHE A 15 -1.03 2.45 7.60
CA PHE A 15 -0.56 3.23 6.46
C PHE A 15 -0.15 4.64 6.89
N GLY A 16 0.84 5.21 6.19
CA GLY A 16 1.44 6.51 6.48
C GLY A 16 2.87 6.58 5.91
N TYR A 17 3.66 7.57 6.35
CA TYR A 17 5.01 7.79 5.83
C TYR A 17 5.92 6.56 5.91
N GLY A 18 5.85 5.78 7.00
CA GLY A 18 6.64 4.54 7.14
C GLY A 18 6.33 3.51 6.06
N ALA A 19 5.04 3.25 5.83
CA ALA A 19 4.61 2.29 4.81
C ALA A 19 4.96 2.77 3.39
N LEU A 20 4.76 4.07 3.12
CA LEU A 20 5.16 4.71 1.87
C LEU A 20 6.68 4.59 1.62
N ARG A 21 7.50 4.92 2.61
CA ARG A 21 8.96 4.83 2.50
C ARG A 21 9.39 3.39 2.25
N ASN A 22 8.86 2.44 3.02
CA ASN A 22 9.22 1.04 2.92
C ASN A 22 8.87 0.45 1.54
N VAL A 23 7.67 0.74 1.02
CA VAL A 23 7.27 0.24 -0.30
C VAL A 23 8.09 0.91 -1.41
N CYS A 24 8.33 2.22 -1.36
CA CYS A 24 9.18 2.88 -2.36
C CYS A 24 10.61 2.33 -2.37
N GLN A 25 11.21 2.13 -1.20
CA GLN A 25 12.56 1.58 -1.08
C GLN A 25 12.65 0.13 -1.56
N HIS A 26 11.59 -0.67 -1.37
CA HIS A 26 11.52 -2.03 -1.91
C HIS A 26 11.71 -2.04 -3.44
N TYR A 27 11.15 -1.05 -4.14
CA TYR A 27 11.30 -0.88 -5.58
C TYR A 27 12.47 0.04 -5.99
N GLY A 28 13.43 0.29 -5.09
CA GLY A 28 14.65 1.07 -5.40
C GLY A 28 14.46 2.58 -5.42
N TYR A 29 13.32 3.10 -4.97
CA TYR A 29 13.05 4.54 -4.90
C TYR A 29 13.33 5.12 -3.51
N ASN A 30 14.23 6.10 -3.45
CA ASN A 30 14.63 6.77 -2.20
C ASN A 30 13.93 8.12 -1.93
N LYS A 31 12.93 8.47 -2.74
CA LYS A 31 12.19 9.75 -2.66
C LYS A 31 10.69 9.49 -2.66
N VAL A 32 9.92 10.40 -2.05
CA VAL A 32 8.44 10.36 -2.05
C VAL A 32 7.88 10.32 -3.47
N SER A 33 8.48 11.06 -4.41
CA SER A 33 8.13 11.05 -5.83
C SER A 33 8.31 9.69 -6.52
N GLY A 34 8.96 8.73 -5.85
CA GLY A 34 9.05 7.34 -6.32
C GLY A 34 7.70 6.66 -6.35
N TYR A 35 6.78 7.01 -5.45
CA TYR A 35 5.43 6.46 -5.47
C TYR A 35 4.66 6.88 -6.73
N ASP A 36 4.76 8.15 -7.13
CA ASP A 36 4.12 8.64 -8.36
C ASP A 36 4.65 7.93 -9.62
N LYS A 37 5.92 7.48 -9.58
CA LYS A 37 6.50 6.65 -10.65
C LYS A 37 5.92 5.25 -10.63
N LEU A 38 5.87 4.61 -9.47
CA LEU A 38 5.28 3.28 -9.30
C LEU A 38 3.81 3.24 -9.74
N VAL A 39 3.02 4.24 -9.40
CA VAL A 39 1.62 4.36 -9.84
C VAL A 39 1.52 4.36 -11.37
N LYS A 40 2.41 5.08 -12.06
CA LYS A 40 2.43 5.15 -13.53
C LYS A 40 2.98 3.89 -14.18
N GLU A 41 4.07 3.35 -13.65
CA GLU A 41 4.77 2.17 -14.17
C GLU A 41 3.88 0.92 -14.06
N LEU A 42 3.30 0.72 -12.88
CA LEU A 42 2.44 -0.42 -12.58
C LEU A 42 0.97 -0.16 -12.90
N LYS A 43 0.62 1.02 -13.43
CA LYS A 43 -0.76 1.41 -13.76
C LYS A 43 -1.74 1.13 -12.63
N LEU A 44 -1.38 1.53 -11.40
CA LEU A 44 -2.17 1.24 -10.19
C LEU A 44 -3.54 1.93 -10.17
N ASP A 45 -3.80 2.81 -11.14
CA ASP A 45 -5.10 3.42 -11.44
C ASP A 45 -6.06 2.47 -12.19
N LYS A 46 -5.56 1.34 -12.71
CA LYS A 46 -6.32 0.35 -13.49
C LYS A 46 -6.10 -1.04 -12.92
N MET A 47 -7.01 -1.44 -12.04
CA MET A 47 -6.87 -2.64 -11.19
C MET A 47 -8.07 -3.61 -11.31
N ASP A 48 -8.87 -3.50 -12.38
CA ASP A 48 -10.06 -4.36 -12.59
C ASP A 48 -9.69 -5.85 -12.76
N ASP A 49 -8.55 -6.13 -13.38
CA ASP A 49 -7.93 -7.46 -13.47
C ASP A 49 -6.41 -7.30 -13.24
N PRO A 50 -5.95 -7.39 -11.99
CA PRO A 50 -4.60 -6.99 -11.63
C PRO A 50 -3.56 -8.00 -12.16
N SER A 51 -2.50 -7.48 -12.77
CA SER A 51 -1.34 -8.28 -13.18
C SER A 51 -0.58 -8.82 -11.95
N PHE A 52 0.27 -9.83 -12.16
CA PHE A 52 1.13 -10.35 -11.08
C PHE A 52 2.01 -9.26 -10.45
N GLU A 53 2.56 -8.34 -11.24
CA GLU A 53 3.36 -7.22 -10.71
C GLU A 53 2.52 -6.26 -9.85
N GLN A 54 1.26 -6.03 -10.24
CA GLN A 54 0.33 -5.21 -9.47
C GLN A 54 -0.05 -5.90 -8.15
N LEU A 55 -0.26 -7.22 -8.17
CA LEU A 55 -0.48 -8.02 -6.96
C LEU A 55 0.76 -8.01 -6.06
N ASP A 56 1.95 -8.17 -6.60
CA ASP A 56 3.20 -8.08 -5.83
C ASP A 56 3.36 -6.73 -5.18
N PHE A 57 3.01 -5.65 -5.90
CA PHE A 57 2.99 -4.32 -5.32
C PHE A 57 2.03 -4.22 -4.14
N ILE A 58 0.80 -4.73 -4.26
CA ILE A 58 -0.16 -4.74 -3.16
C ILE A 58 0.37 -5.56 -1.98
N GLY A 59 0.97 -6.72 -2.23
CA GLY A 59 1.52 -7.58 -1.19
C GLY A 59 2.62 -6.85 -0.42
N ASN A 60 3.57 -6.25 -1.14
CA ASN A 60 4.64 -5.44 -0.55
C ASN A 60 4.14 -4.19 0.17
N LEU A 61 3.06 -3.56 -0.33
CA LEU A 61 2.42 -2.43 0.32
C LEU A 61 1.79 -2.84 1.66
N ILE A 62 1.07 -3.96 1.69
CA ILE A 62 0.48 -4.51 2.90
C ILE A 62 1.57 -4.88 3.90
N ILE A 63 2.63 -5.58 3.46
CA ILE A 63 3.80 -5.91 4.31
C ILE A 63 4.40 -4.63 4.89
N SER A 64 4.56 -3.59 4.08
CA SER A 64 5.07 -2.29 4.53
C SER A 64 4.17 -1.64 5.58
N GLY A 65 2.85 -1.79 5.44
CA GLY A 65 1.86 -1.39 6.43
C GLY A 65 1.92 -2.20 7.73
N ILE A 66 2.15 -3.52 7.65
CA ILE A 66 2.35 -4.38 8.82
C ILE A 66 3.65 -4.00 9.52
N LYS A 67 4.76 -3.89 8.79
CA LYS A 67 6.09 -3.52 9.33
C LYS A 67 6.08 -2.15 10.00
N SER A 68 5.23 -1.23 9.54
CA SER A 68 5.05 0.07 10.19
C SER A 68 4.37 -0.01 11.57
N HIS A 69 3.73 -1.14 11.89
CA HIS A 69 3.11 -1.41 13.19
C HIS A 69 3.88 -2.48 14.00
N THR A 70 4.46 -3.46 13.32
CA THR A 70 5.22 -4.59 13.87
C THR A 70 6.53 -4.74 13.07
N PRO A 71 7.60 -4.01 13.44
CA PRO A 71 8.83 -3.87 12.66
C PRO A 71 9.53 -5.19 12.29
N ASP A 72 9.42 -6.20 13.15
CA ASP A 72 10.16 -7.47 13.02
C ASP A 72 9.33 -8.60 12.39
N VAL A 73 8.22 -8.27 11.72
CA VAL A 73 7.39 -9.29 11.08
C VAL A 73 8.13 -9.92 9.88
N GLN A 74 8.16 -11.25 9.86
CA GLN A 74 8.62 -12.05 8.72
C GLN A 74 7.40 -12.62 7.99
N VAL A 75 6.98 -11.92 6.95
CA VAL A 75 5.94 -12.34 5.99
C VAL A 75 6.43 -12.01 4.59
N ASN A 76 6.10 -12.87 3.62
CA ASN A 76 6.43 -12.66 2.21
C ASN A 76 5.17 -12.18 1.44
N SER A 77 5.38 -11.67 0.22
CA SER A 77 4.29 -11.11 -0.63
C SER A 77 3.26 -12.17 -0.99
N ASP A 78 3.72 -13.35 -1.39
CA ASP A 78 2.89 -14.46 -1.87
C ASP A 78 1.87 -14.93 -0.81
N ASP A 79 2.30 -15.09 0.44
CA ASP A 79 1.45 -15.50 1.55
C ASP A 79 0.42 -14.40 1.87
N VAL A 80 0.83 -13.14 1.77
CA VAL A 80 -0.04 -11.99 1.99
C VAL A 80 -1.11 -11.92 0.91
N ILE A 81 -0.73 -11.97 -0.37
CA ILE A 81 -1.66 -11.93 -1.49
C ILE A 81 -2.57 -13.16 -1.51
N THR A 82 -2.03 -14.36 -1.28
CA THR A 82 -2.83 -15.57 -1.14
C THR A 82 -3.87 -15.41 -0.03
N SER A 83 -3.50 -14.80 1.09
CA SER A 83 -4.43 -14.58 2.19
C SER A 83 -5.46 -13.51 1.87
N VAL A 84 -5.08 -12.42 1.19
CA VAL A 84 -5.98 -11.34 0.77
C VAL A 84 -7.00 -11.85 -0.24
N LEU A 85 -6.55 -12.54 -1.29
CA LEU A 85 -7.43 -13.12 -2.34
C LEU A 85 -8.39 -14.19 -1.80
N LYS A 86 -8.02 -14.89 -0.73
CA LYS A 86 -8.89 -15.87 -0.06
C LYS A 86 -9.78 -15.27 1.04
N SER A 87 -9.60 -14.00 1.36
CA SER A 87 -10.33 -13.31 2.43
C SER A 87 -11.34 -12.33 1.85
N ASP A 88 -12.27 -11.86 2.68
CA ASP A 88 -13.18 -10.75 2.33
C ASP A 88 -12.48 -9.38 2.28
N ILE A 89 -11.15 -9.33 2.38
CA ILE A 89 -10.41 -8.07 2.33
C ILE A 89 -10.32 -7.60 0.88
N ASP A 90 -11.16 -6.64 0.56
CA ASP A 90 -11.14 -5.96 -0.72
C ASP A 90 -9.85 -5.12 -0.86
N ILE A 91 -9.06 -5.44 -1.89
CA ILE A 91 -7.85 -4.73 -2.28
C ILE A 91 -8.13 -3.23 -2.51
N SER A 92 -9.32 -2.89 -3.02
CA SER A 92 -9.71 -1.49 -3.23
C SER A 92 -9.76 -0.70 -1.92
N ILE A 93 -10.15 -1.34 -0.81
CA ILE A 93 -10.17 -0.73 0.52
C ILE A 93 -8.74 -0.49 1.00
N VAL A 94 -7.84 -1.46 0.79
CA VAL A 94 -6.42 -1.33 1.16
C VAL A 94 -5.79 -0.15 0.42
N MET A 95 -5.98 -0.07 -0.89
CA MET A 95 -5.45 1.02 -1.73
C MET A 95 -6.04 2.37 -1.33
N ARG A 96 -7.36 2.45 -1.10
CA ARG A 96 -8.03 3.69 -0.66
C ARG A 96 -7.49 4.20 0.68
N GLU A 97 -7.34 3.30 1.65
CA GLU A 97 -6.83 3.63 2.98
C GLU A 97 -5.36 4.07 2.92
N PHE A 98 -4.56 3.40 2.08
CA PHE A 98 -3.19 3.84 1.82
C PHE A 98 -3.16 5.23 1.18
N SER A 99 -3.90 5.46 0.09
CA SER A 99 -3.97 6.77 -0.57
C SER A 99 -4.44 7.88 0.38
N SER A 100 -5.39 7.58 1.27
CA SER A 100 -5.87 8.53 2.29
C SER A 100 -4.84 8.83 3.38
N SER A 101 -3.87 7.94 3.58
CA SER A 101 -2.78 8.12 4.55
C SER A 101 -1.60 8.94 4.00
N LEU A 102 -1.54 9.12 2.68
CA LEU A 102 -0.49 9.90 2.05
C LEU A 102 -0.73 11.38 2.38
N PRO A 103 0.34 12.16 2.63
CA PRO A 103 0.20 13.60 2.70
C PRO A 103 -0.40 14.08 1.37
N ASN A 104 -1.63 14.57 1.42
CA ASN A 104 -2.33 15.10 0.26
C ASN A 104 -1.43 16.14 -0.43
N ASN A 105 -0.94 15.85 -1.63
CA ASN A 105 -0.60 16.87 -2.62
C ASN A 105 -1.88 17.48 -3.24
N LYS A 106 -3.00 17.51 -2.49
CA LYS A 106 -4.01 18.53 -2.73
C LYS A 106 -3.41 19.83 -2.20
N VAL A 107 -2.64 20.50 -3.04
CA VAL A 107 -2.75 21.96 -3.13
C VAL A 107 -4.26 22.18 -3.30
N GLU A 108 -4.96 22.49 -2.22
CA GLU A 108 -6.23 23.18 -2.36
C GLU A 108 -5.94 24.35 -3.30
N PRO A 109 -6.66 24.53 -4.42
CA PRO A 109 -6.57 25.79 -5.12
C PRO A 109 -6.96 26.81 -4.06
N LYS A 110 -6.04 27.71 -3.70
CA LYS A 110 -6.31 28.82 -2.79
C LYS A 110 -7.60 29.48 -3.29
N LYS A 111 -8.72 29.23 -2.61
CA LYS A 111 -9.84 30.16 -2.61
C LYS A 111 -9.38 31.36 -1.80
N GLY A 112 -8.54 32.18 -2.41
CA GLY A 112 -8.35 33.59 -2.08
C GLY A 112 -8.63 34.33 -3.38
N GLY A 113 -9.61 35.20 -3.50
CA GLY A 113 -10.14 36.10 -2.48
C GLY A 113 -9.80 37.52 -2.92
N LYS A 114 -10.47 37.97 -3.99
CA LYS A 114 -10.94 39.33 -4.31
C LYS A 114 -11.32 39.39 -5.78
#